data_AF-A0A0T6ZLC5-F1
#
_entry.id   AF-A0A0T6ZLC5-F1
#
_cell.length_a   1.000
_cell.length_b   1.000
_cell.length_c   1.000
_cell.angle_alpha   90.00
_cell.angle_beta   90.00
_cell.angle_gamma   90.00
#
_symmetry.space_group_name_H-M   'P 1'
#
loop_
_entity.id
_entity.type
_entity.pdbx_description
1 polymer ?
#
loop_
_entity_poly.entity_id
_entity_poly.type
_entity_poly.pdbx_seq_one_letter_code
_entity_poly.pdbx_strand_id
1 'polypeptide(L)'
;MIISCLHTADSNVAVFENAARELGLSSANLRHTVRADLLRAAEEAGGLTEDITQQTAAVLSALAAKADAVLLTCSTLGPSVVRAGLGTAVPILRVDAALAEKAAATGGKLVVLCAVETTVAPTTALFAEAAHRSGAVLEVRLVEGAWALFKAGSRDGYLAAIARGGRSGL
;
A
#
# COMPACT_ATOMS: atom_id res chain seq x y z
N MET A 1 -0.35 2.70 -23.25
CA MET A 1 -0.87 2.73 -21.87
C MET A 1 0.22 3.23 -20.93
N ILE A 2 -0.08 4.21 -20.09
CA ILE A 2 0.80 4.82 -19.08
C ILE A 2 0.17 4.59 -17.71
N ILE A 3 0.94 4.01 -16.80
CA ILE A 3 0.57 3.81 -15.39
C ILE A 3 1.45 4.72 -14.54
N SER A 4 0.83 5.61 -13.76
CA SER A 4 1.55 6.42 -12.77
C SER A 4 1.47 5.74 -11.40
N CYS A 5 2.61 5.57 -10.73
CA CYS A 5 2.71 5.00 -9.40
C CYS A 5 3.03 6.09 -8.38
N LEU A 6 2.22 6.20 -7.32
CA LEU A 6 2.51 6.98 -6.13
C LEU A 6 3.06 6.07 -5.02
N HIS A 7 4.30 6.33 -4.64
CA HIS A 7 5.02 5.62 -3.59
C HIS A 7 5.34 6.54 -2.41
N THR A 8 5.62 5.93 -1.26
CA THR A 8 6.18 6.61 -0.08
C THR A 8 7.53 6.03 0.34
N ALA A 9 8.00 5.00 -0.38
CA ALA A 9 9.32 4.40 -0.22
C ALA A 9 9.96 4.24 -1.60
N ASP A 10 11.18 4.77 -1.77
CA ASP A 10 11.93 4.71 -3.04
C ASP A 10 12.18 3.27 -3.52
N SER A 11 12.33 2.33 -2.59
CA SER A 11 12.56 0.92 -2.91
C SER A 11 11.42 0.28 -3.70
N ASN A 12 10.20 0.84 -3.65
CA ASN A 12 9.08 0.35 -4.45
C ASN A 12 9.27 0.61 -5.95
N VAL A 13 10.05 1.61 -6.36
CA VAL A 13 10.29 1.86 -7.80
C VAL A 13 10.87 0.61 -8.46
N ALA A 14 11.94 0.05 -7.89
CA ALA A 14 12.57 -1.17 -8.42
C ALA A 14 11.62 -2.38 -8.40
N VAL A 15 10.77 -2.50 -7.36
CA VAL A 15 9.78 -3.59 -7.26
C VAL A 15 8.79 -3.53 -8.42
N PHE A 16 8.23 -2.35 -8.69
CA PHE A 16 7.23 -2.19 -9.75
C PHE A 16 7.83 -2.24 -11.15
N GLU A 17 9.05 -1.73 -11.35
CA GLU A 17 9.79 -1.90 -12.61
C GLU A 17 10.09 -3.38 -12.90
N ASN A 18 10.42 -4.17 -11.88
CA ASN A 18 10.61 -5.61 -12.04
C ASN A 18 9.31 -6.31 -12.44
N ALA A 19 8.20 -6.03 -11.75
CA ALA A 19 6.90 -6.59 -12.07
C ALA A 19 6.42 -6.19 -13.49
N ALA A 20 6.68 -4.94 -13.90
CA ALA A 20 6.38 -4.48 -15.25
C ALA A 20 7.13 -5.29 -16.31
N ARG A 21 8.44 -5.53 -16.12
CA ARG A 21 9.23 -6.37 -17.03
C ARG A 21 8.72 -7.81 -17.10
N GLU A 22 8.35 -8.40 -15.96
CA GLU A 22 7.77 -9.75 -15.91
C GLU A 22 6.44 -9.85 -16.69
N LEU A 23 5.68 -8.76 -16.74
CA LEU A 23 4.45 -8.62 -17.52
C LEU A 23 4.68 -8.19 -18.99
N GLY A 24 5.93 -8.04 -19.43
CA GLY A 24 6.26 -7.59 -20.78
C GLY A 24 5.98 -6.11 -21.05
N LEU A 25 5.77 -5.32 -19.99
CA LEU A 25 5.63 -3.86 -20.09
C LEU A 25 7.01 -3.22 -20.19
N SER A 26 7.12 -2.18 -21.02
CA SER A 26 8.34 -1.37 -21.11
C SER A 26 8.42 -0.38 -19.96
N SER A 27 9.62 0.06 -19.59
CA SER A 27 9.81 1.13 -18.60
C SER A 27 9.13 2.45 -19.01
N ALA A 28 8.89 2.67 -20.31
CA ALA A 28 8.13 3.83 -20.79
C ALA A 28 6.64 3.78 -20.39
N ASN A 29 6.13 2.62 -19.98
CA ASN A 29 4.74 2.47 -19.52
C ASN A 29 4.55 2.86 -18.05
N LEU A 30 5.61 2.92 -17.24
CA LEU A 30 5.52 3.25 -15.83
C LEU A 30 6.12 4.64 -15.56
N ARG A 31 5.46 5.41 -14.69
CA ARG A 31 5.98 6.67 -14.17
C ARG A 31 5.92 6.62 -12.66
N HIS A 32 6.98 7.03 -11.99
CA HIS A 32 7.09 6.94 -10.55
C HIS A 32 7.11 8.32 -9.91
N THR A 33 6.33 8.50 -8.85
CA THR A 33 6.38 9.66 -7.97
C THR A 33 6.51 9.17 -6.55
N VAL A 34 7.54 9.64 -5.85
CA VAL A 34 7.80 9.27 -4.45
C VAL A 34 7.51 10.49 -3.57
N ARG A 35 6.63 10.30 -2.57
CA ARG A 35 6.24 11.30 -1.57
C ARG A 35 6.43 10.74 -0.16
N ALA A 36 7.69 10.44 0.18
CA ALA A 36 8.06 9.94 1.50
C ALA A 36 7.65 10.89 2.63
N ASP A 37 7.56 12.19 2.33
CA ASP A 37 7.09 13.24 3.24
C ASP A 37 5.65 13.02 3.71
N LEU A 38 4.75 12.49 2.88
CA LEU A 38 3.36 12.23 3.25
C LEU A 38 3.24 11.09 4.27
N LEU A 39 4.02 10.02 4.11
CA LEU A 39 4.07 8.94 5.10
C LEU A 39 4.69 9.41 6.40
N ARG A 40 5.80 10.16 6.33
CA ARG A 40 6.43 10.74 7.52
C ARG A 40 5.46 11.64 8.29
N ALA A 41 4.72 12.52 7.60
CA ALA A 41 3.72 13.37 8.23
C ALA A 41 2.61 12.53 8.91
N ALA A 42 2.19 11.42 8.27
CA ALA A 42 1.22 10.51 8.89
C ALA A 42 1.80 9.79 10.12
N GLU A 43 3.08 9.37 10.09
CA GLU A 43 3.76 8.81 11.26
C GLU A 43 3.83 9.82 12.41
N GLU A 44 4.23 11.06 12.13
CA GLU A 44 4.34 12.14 13.11
C GLU A 44 2.98 12.52 13.73
N ALA A 45 1.91 12.47 12.93
CA ALA A 45 0.54 12.72 13.38
C ALA A 45 -0.13 11.49 14.02
N GLY A 46 0.52 10.32 14.04
CA GLY A 46 -0.04 9.06 14.53
C GLY A 46 -1.11 8.43 13.62
N GLY A 47 -1.27 8.92 12.40
CA GLY A 47 -2.25 8.43 11.45
C GLY A 47 -2.54 9.41 10.31
N LEU A 48 -3.52 9.07 9.48
CA LEU A 48 -3.95 9.91 8.38
C LEU A 48 -4.81 11.07 8.90
N THR A 49 -4.39 12.31 8.64
CA THR A 49 -5.17 13.52 8.93
C THR A 49 -5.93 13.98 7.69
N GLU A 50 -6.86 14.91 7.88
CA GLU A 50 -7.61 15.52 6.77
C GLU A 50 -6.70 16.29 5.80
N ASP A 51 -5.68 16.99 6.31
CA ASP A 51 -4.69 17.71 5.50
C ASP A 51 -3.84 16.73 4.67
N ILE A 52 -3.30 15.67 5.29
CA ILE A 52 -2.54 14.63 4.58
C ILE A 52 -3.42 13.94 3.53
N THR A 53 -4.70 13.71 3.85
CA THR A 53 -5.68 13.15 2.91
C THR A 53 -5.88 14.05 1.71
N GLN A 54 -6.06 15.36 1.93
CA GLN A 54 -6.23 16.35 0.86
C GLN A 54 -4.98 16.44 -0.02
N GLN A 55 -3.79 16.51 0.59
CA GLN A 55 -2.53 16.57 -0.15
C GLN A 55 -2.29 15.29 -0.98
N THR A 56 -2.53 14.11 -0.40
CA THR A 56 -2.43 12.83 -1.10
C THR A 56 -3.40 12.77 -2.28
N ALA A 57 -4.66 13.17 -2.06
CA ALA A 57 -5.67 13.18 -3.11
C ALA A 57 -5.30 14.13 -4.26
N ALA A 58 -4.76 15.31 -3.96
CA ALA A 58 -4.29 16.26 -4.97
C ALA A 58 -3.16 15.69 -5.83
N VAL A 59 -2.19 14.98 -5.24
CA VAL A 59 -1.12 14.30 -5.99
C VAL A 59 -1.70 13.20 -6.88
N LEU A 60 -2.60 12.36 -6.35
CA LEU A 60 -3.24 11.30 -7.12
C LEU A 60 -4.02 11.86 -8.32
N SER A 61 -4.80 12.93 -8.13
CA SER A 61 -5.53 13.59 -9.22
C SER A 61 -4.59 14.19 -10.27
N ALA A 62 -3.49 14.81 -9.85
CA ALA A 62 -2.49 15.35 -10.77
C ALA A 62 -1.78 14.27 -11.60
N LEU A 63 -1.53 13.09 -11.02
CA LEU A 63 -1.00 11.93 -11.73
C LEU A 63 -2.03 11.35 -12.71
N ALA A 64 -3.29 11.25 -12.29
CA ALA A 64 -4.38 10.74 -13.10
C ALA A 64 -4.61 11.60 -14.36
N ALA A 65 -4.43 12.92 -14.28
CA ALA A 65 -4.53 13.82 -15.43
C ALA A 65 -3.51 13.55 -16.56
N LYS A 66 -2.48 12.72 -16.32
CA LYS A 66 -1.37 12.46 -17.25
C LYS A 66 -1.14 10.96 -17.51
N ALA A 67 -2.05 10.09 -17.10
CA ALA A 67 -1.90 8.64 -17.17
C ALA A 67 -3.23 7.96 -17.49
N ASP A 68 -3.15 6.71 -17.94
CA ASP A 68 -4.33 5.86 -18.20
C ASP A 68 -4.80 5.13 -16.93
N ALA A 69 -3.92 5.01 -15.92
CA ALA A 69 -4.23 4.50 -14.59
C ALA A 69 -3.23 5.03 -13.54
N VAL A 70 -3.64 5.05 -12.28
CA VAL A 70 -2.77 5.38 -11.14
C VAL A 70 -2.73 4.22 -10.15
N LEU A 71 -1.55 3.87 -9.65
CA LEU A 71 -1.36 2.92 -8.57
C LEU A 71 -0.89 3.65 -7.31
N LEU A 72 -1.62 3.52 -6.21
CA LEU A 72 -1.15 3.90 -4.89
C LEU A 72 -0.59 2.68 -4.16
N THR A 73 0.67 2.76 -3.74
CA THR A 73 1.36 1.62 -3.11
C THR A 73 1.47 1.74 -1.59
N CYS A 74 0.99 2.83 -0.98
CA CYS A 74 1.08 3.05 0.45
C CYS A 74 -0.27 2.79 1.13
N SER A 75 -0.34 1.76 1.96
CA SER A 75 -1.54 1.38 2.70
C SER A 75 -2.00 2.42 3.72
N THR A 76 -1.08 3.11 4.40
CA THR A 76 -1.38 4.25 5.29
C THR A 76 -2.15 5.34 4.56
N LEU A 77 -1.74 5.69 3.33
CA LEU A 77 -2.37 6.73 2.51
C LEU A 77 -3.55 6.22 1.69
N GLY A 78 -3.81 4.91 1.71
CA GLY A 78 -4.84 4.22 0.94
C GLY A 78 -6.23 4.88 0.96
N PRO A 79 -6.75 5.28 2.14
CA PRO A 79 -8.08 5.91 2.23
C PRO A 79 -8.24 7.19 1.38
N SER A 80 -7.15 7.89 1.06
CA SER A 80 -7.19 9.13 0.26
C SER A 80 -7.63 8.91 -1.20
N VAL A 81 -7.60 7.66 -1.69
CA VAL A 81 -8.04 7.34 -3.06
C VAL A 81 -9.51 7.69 -3.29
N VAL A 82 -10.37 7.51 -2.30
CA VAL A 82 -11.82 7.81 -2.41
C VAL A 82 -12.02 9.27 -2.80
N ARG A 83 -11.30 10.19 -2.15
CA ARG A 83 -11.39 11.62 -2.44
C ARG A 83 -10.86 11.97 -3.83
N ALA A 84 -9.74 11.38 -4.23
CA ALA A 84 -9.15 11.63 -5.55
C ALA A 84 -10.07 11.14 -6.69
N GLY A 85 -10.71 9.98 -6.51
CA GLY A 85 -11.59 9.35 -7.51
C GLY A 85 -12.84 10.17 -7.84
N LEU A 86 -13.31 11.04 -6.96
CA LEU A 86 -14.47 11.91 -7.22
C LEU A 86 -14.23 12.92 -8.37
N GLY A 87 -12.97 13.22 -8.69
CA GLY A 87 -12.60 14.26 -9.65
C GLY A 87 -12.05 13.75 -10.99
N THR A 88 -12.03 12.44 -11.25
CA THR A 88 -11.40 11.89 -12.46
C THR A 88 -12.07 10.62 -12.96
N ALA A 89 -12.08 10.42 -14.28
CA ALA A 89 -12.51 9.18 -14.93
C ALA A 89 -11.39 8.13 -14.99
N VAL A 90 -10.14 8.53 -14.74
CA VAL A 90 -8.98 7.63 -14.75
C VAL A 90 -8.96 6.78 -13.48
N PRO A 91 -8.84 5.44 -13.57
CA PRO A 91 -8.84 4.57 -12.41
C PRO A 91 -7.63 4.82 -11.50
N ILE A 92 -7.90 5.02 -10.21
CA ILE A 92 -6.89 5.09 -9.16
C ILE A 92 -7.05 3.83 -8.29
N LEU A 93 -6.06 2.94 -8.35
CA LEU A 93 -6.11 1.63 -7.72
C LEU A 93 -5.16 1.58 -6.53
N ARG A 94 -5.61 0.98 -5.44
CA ARG A 94 -4.72 0.61 -4.33
C ARG A 94 -4.15 -0.78 -4.57
N VAL A 95 -2.84 -0.93 -4.40
CA VAL A 95 -2.18 -2.23 -4.56
C VAL A 95 -2.56 -3.20 -3.44
N ASP A 96 -2.76 -2.69 -2.22
CA ASP A 96 -3.20 -3.52 -1.09
C ASP A 96 -4.64 -4.02 -1.23
N ALA A 97 -5.51 -3.32 -1.99
CA ALA A 97 -6.84 -3.83 -2.30
C ALA A 97 -6.76 -5.08 -3.18
N ALA A 98 -5.92 -5.07 -4.22
CA ALA A 98 -5.69 -6.26 -5.04
C ALA A 98 -5.09 -7.43 -4.23
N LEU A 99 -4.19 -7.13 -3.29
CA LEU A 99 -3.65 -8.12 -2.35
C LEU A 99 -4.73 -8.70 -1.44
N ALA A 100 -5.61 -7.84 -0.89
CA ALA A 100 -6.70 -8.26 0.00
C ALA A 100 -7.65 -9.24 -0.71
N GLU A 101 -8.10 -8.91 -1.92
CA GLU A 101 -8.96 -9.81 -2.70
C GLU A 101 -8.29 -11.16 -2.96
N LYS A 102 -7.03 -11.13 -3.41
CA LYS A 102 -6.30 -12.34 -3.77
C LYS A 102 -6.06 -13.25 -2.57
N ALA A 103 -5.71 -12.67 -1.42
CA ALA A 103 -5.46 -13.41 -0.20
C ALA A 103 -6.76 -13.97 0.40
N ALA A 104 -7.83 -13.16 0.42
CA ALA A 104 -9.12 -13.56 0.98
C ALA A 104 -9.82 -14.64 0.16
N ALA A 105 -9.60 -14.72 -1.15
CA ALA A 105 -10.25 -15.67 -2.05
C ALA A 105 -10.09 -17.16 -1.66
N THR A 106 -9.09 -17.51 -0.86
CA THR A 106 -8.86 -18.89 -0.38
C THR A 106 -9.81 -19.29 0.76
N GLY A 107 -10.44 -18.31 1.44
CA GLY A 107 -11.19 -18.54 2.67
C GLY A 107 -10.28 -18.94 3.85
N GLY A 108 -10.87 -19.47 4.92
CA GLY A 108 -10.12 -19.96 6.08
C GLY A 108 -9.50 -18.85 6.92
N LYS A 109 -8.28 -19.05 7.43
CA LYS A 109 -7.57 -18.05 8.25
C LYS A 109 -6.74 -17.11 7.38
N LEU A 110 -7.00 -15.81 7.47
CA LEU A 110 -6.27 -14.76 6.76
C LEU A 110 -5.47 -13.93 7.76
N VAL A 111 -4.14 -14.08 7.76
CA VAL A 111 -3.24 -13.30 8.63
C VAL A 111 -2.56 -12.20 7.82
N VAL A 112 -2.71 -10.96 8.25
CA VAL A 112 -2.11 -9.77 7.63
C VAL A 112 -1.07 -9.18 8.58
N LEU A 113 0.15 -9.01 8.10
CA LEU A 113 1.27 -8.47 8.87
C LEU A 113 1.53 -7.02 8.45
N CYS A 114 1.38 -6.11 9.39
CA CYS A 114 1.65 -4.68 9.24
C CYS A 114 3.03 -4.36 9.82
N ALA A 115 3.86 -3.65 9.06
CA ALA A 115 5.17 -3.21 9.57
C ALA A 115 5.08 -1.89 10.36
N VAL A 116 4.10 -1.04 10.04
CA VAL A 116 3.96 0.33 10.54
C VAL A 116 2.63 0.49 11.27
N GLU A 117 2.62 1.16 12.42
CA GLU A 117 1.40 1.42 13.22
C GLU A 117 0.29 2.10 12.39
N THR A 118 0.67 3.13 11.63
CA THR A 118 -0.27 3.97 10.86
C THR A 118 -0.99 3.22 9.75
N THR A 119 -0.51 2.03 9.35
CA THR A 119 -1.20 1.19 8.36
C THR A 119 -2.22 0.24 8.99
N VAL A 120 -2.16 -0.03 10.31
CA VAL A 120 -2.97 -1.08 10.93
C VAL A 120 -4.46 -0.85 10.74
N ALA A 121 -4.96 0.35 11.06
CA ALA A 121 -6.36 0.68 10.91
C ALA A 121 -6.85 0.64 9.43
N PRO A 122 -6.21 1.34 8.47
CA PRO A 122 -6.68 1.31 7.07
C PRO A 122 -6.51 -0.07 6.40
N THR A 123 -5.51 -0.85 6.79
CA THR A 123 -5.35 -2.24 6.32
C THR A 123 -6.44 -3.14 6.91
N THR A 124 -6.75 -3.02 8.20
CA THR A 124 -7.83 -3.79 8.84
C THR A 124 -9.16 -3.55 8.16
N ALA A 125 -9.54 -2.29 7.93
CA ALA A 125 -10.80 -1.96 7.27
C ALA A 125 -10.91 -2.61 5.87
N LEU A 126 -9.87 -2.43 5.05
CA LEU A 126 -9.84 -2.97 3.69
C LEU A 126 -9.88 -4.51 3.65
N PHE A 127 -9.09 -5.18 4.49
CA PHE A 127 -9.05 -6.64 4.51
C PHE A 127 -10.29 -7.24 5.17
N ALA A 128 -10.95 -6.55 6.09
CA ALA A 128 -12.20 -7.00 6.70
C ALA A 128 -13.31 -7.11 5.66
N GLU A 129 -13.42 -6.13 4.75
CA GLU A 129 -14.37 -6.18 3.64
C GLU A 129 -14.11 -7.39 2.72
N ALA A 130 -12.84 -7.62 2.37
CA ALA A 130 -12.46 -8.76 1.53
C ALA A 130 -12.74 -10.11 2.24
N ALA A 131 -12.38 -10.23 3.51
CA ALA A 131 -12.60 -11.42 4.32
C ALA A 131 -14.09 -11.71 4.51
N HIS A 132 -14.91 -10.69 4.73
CA HIS A 132 -16.36 -10.83 4.83
C HIS A 132 -16.96 -11.46 3.56
N ARG A 133 -16.53 -11.02 2.37
CA ARG A 133 -17.04 -11.57 1.11
C ARG A 133 -16.65 -13.02 0.85
N SER A 134 -15.49 -13.46 1.36
CA SER A 134 -15.01 -14.83 1.16
C SER A 134 -15.29 -15.79 2.32
N GLY A 135 -15.79 -15.28 3.46
CA GLY A 135 -15.95 -16.05 4.69
C GLY A 135 -14.63 -16.35 5.41
N ALA A 136 -13.56 -15.61 5.10
CA ALA A 136 -12.29 -15.75 5.81
C ALA A 136 -12.34 -15.12 7.21
N VAL A 137 -11.61 -15.70 8.15
CA VAL A 137 -11.38 -15.15 9.49
C VAL A 137 -10.10 -14.32 9.44
N LEU A 138 -10.26 -13.01 9.52
CA LEU A 138 -9.16 -12.05 9.47
C LEU A 138 -8.46 -11.91 10.83
N GLU A 139 -7.14 -11.91 10.80
CA GLU A 139 -6.27 -11.51 11.90
C GLU A 139 -5.23 -10.51 11.38
N VAL A 140 -5.19 -9.30 11.95
CA VAL A 140 -4.21 -8.26 11.58
C VAL A 140 -3.23 -8.09 12.74
N ARG A 141 -1.93 -8.12 12.44
CA ARG A 141 -0.86 -8.01 13.45
C ARG A 141 0.12 -6.92 13.06
N LEU A 142 0.48 -6.08 14.01
CA LEU A 142 1.68 -5.28 13.91
C LEU A 142 2.91 -6.14 14.20
N VAL A 143 3.94 -6.04 13.36
CA VAL A 143 5.25 -6.64 13.61
C VAL A 143 6.16 -5.56 14.19
N GLU A 144 6.21 -5.49 15.52
CA GLU A 144 7.00 -4.51 16.25
C GLU A 144 8.47 -4.48 15.77
N GLY A 145 9.02 -3.28 15.61
CA GLY A 145 10.40 -3.06 15.18
C GLY A 145 10.69 -3.33 13.70
N ALA A 146 9.79 -3.98 12.95
CA ALA A 146 10.01 -4.24 11.52
C ALA A 146 10.22 -2.94 10.73
N TRP A 147 9.38 -1.92 10.97
CA TRP A 147 9.54 -0.64 10.28
C TRP A 147 10.83 0.09 10.60
N ALA A 148 11.32 0.02 11.85
CA ALA A 148 12.60 0.61 12.21
C ALA A 148 13.77 -0.05 11.45
N LEU A 149 13.75 -1.38 11.32
CA LEU A 149 14.73 -2.14 10.53
C LEU A 149 14.68 -1.76 9.05
N PHE A 150 13.47 -1.60 8.49
CA PHE A 150 13.29 -1.14 7.12
C PHE A 150 13.88 0.26 6.91
N LYS A 151 13.55 1.23 7.78
CA LYS A 151 14.08 2.61 7.70
C LYS A 151 15.60 2.67 7.86
N ALA A 152 16.19 1.75 8.62
CA ALA A 152 17.64 1.61 8.77
C ALA A 152 18.33 0.92 7.58
N GLY A 153 17.59 0.53 6.54
CA GLY A 153 18.13 -0.20 5.38
C GLY A 153 18.46 -1.67 5.65
N SER A 154 18.12 -2.20 6.83
CA SER A 154 18.36 -3.59 7.21
C SER A 154 17.28 -4.51 6.61
N ARG A 155 17.41 -4.78 5.31
CA ARG A 155 16.43 -5.61 4.57
C ARG A 155 16.31 -7.03 5.14
N ASP A 156 17.44 -7.68 5.41
CA ASP A 156 17.43 -9.04 5.96
C ASP A 156 16.84 -9.08 7.37
N GLY A 157 17.15 -8.07 8.19
CA GLY A 157 16.55 -7.89 9.51
C GLY A 157 15.04 -7.70 9.43
N TYR A 158 14.58 -6.83 8.53
CA TYR A 158 13.17 -6.59 8.26
C TYR A 158 12.45 -7.89 7.86
N LEU A 159 12.96 -8.62 6.86
CA LEU A 159 12.36 -9.86 6.39
C LEU A 159 12.35 -10.94 7.48
N ALA A 160 13.42 -11.06 8.28
CA ALA A 160 13.47 -11.97 9.41
C ALA A 160 12.45 -11.63 10.50
N ALA A 161 12.22 -10.34 10.77
CA ALA A 161 11.19 -9.88 11.71
C ALA A 161 9.78 -10.23 11.20
N ILE A 162 9.47 -9.94 9.93
CA ILE A 162 8.19 -10.31 9.31
C ILE A 162 7.96 -11.82 9.37
N ALA A 163 8.97 -12.62 9.03
CA ALA A 163 8.87 -14.08 9.07
C ALA A 163 8.62 -14.62 10.49
N ARG A 164 9.24 -14.02 11.52
CA ARG A 164 8.95 -14.37 12.93
C ARG A 164 7.52 -14.00 13.31
N GLY A 165 7.05 -12.79 12.98
CA GLY A 165 5.70 -12.32 13.29
C GLY A 165 4.59 -13.18 12.66
N GLY A 166 4.84 -13.78 11.49
CA GLY A 166 3.93 -14.73 10.86
C GLY A 166 3.80 -16.07 11.59
N ARG A 167 4.81 -16.50 12.35
CA ARG A 167 4.81 -17.79 13.07
C ARG A 167 4.17 -17.74 14.44
N SER A 168 3.99 -16.58 15.06
CA SER A 168 3.55 -16.42 16.46
C SER A 168 2.07 -16.79 16.75
N GLY A 169 1.46 -17.68 15.97
CA GLY A 169 0.09 -18.16 16.18
C GLY A 169 -0.34 -19.28 15.22
N LEU A 170 0.64 -20.09 14.80
CA LEU A 170 0.50 -21.48 14.36
C LEU A 170 0.69 -22.37 15.60
#